data_AF-A0A2M8CAY3-F1
#
_entry.id   AF-A0A2M8CAY3-F1
#
_cell.length_a   1.000
_cell.length_b   1.000
_cell.length_c   1.000
_cell.angle_alpha   90.00
_cell.angle_beta   90.00
_cell.angle_gamma   90.00
#
_symmetry.space_group_name_H-M   'P 1'
#
loop_
_entity.id
_entity.type
_entity.pdbx_description
1 polymer ?
#
loop_
_entity_poly.entity_id
_entity_poly.type
_entity_poly.pdbx_seq_one_letter_code
_entity_poly.pdbx_strand_id
1 'polypeptide(L)'
;MVFAGVKVKADEGMWLPMFIERLNYVDMQKMGLQLTPEEIYSVNQSSLKDAIIGLSEGATPQGYFCTGELVSQQGLMFTNHHCGYDVIQKHSSLEHDYLADGFWAMSMDEELPNEGLSASILYRMADVTDSIVPFLSDTLSASERTTAIREITGR
;
A
#
# COMPACT_ATOMS: atom_id res chain seq x y z
N MET A 1 -41.10 -10.42 -25.14
CA MET A 1 -39.65 -10.14 -25.33
C MET A 1 -38.97 -10.52 -24.02
N VAL A 2 -38.31 -11.68 -23.97
CA VAL A 2 -37.63 -12.17 -22.76
C VAL A 2 -36.21 -11.64 -22.80
N PHE A 3 -35.88 -10.69 -21.91
CA PHE A 3 -34.50 -10.26 -21.72
C PHE A 3 -33.75 -11.37 -20.99
N ALA A 4 -32.99 -12.18 -21.74
CA ALA A 4 -31.98 -13.05 -21.16
C ALA A 4 -30.85 -12.16 -20.65
N GLY A 5 -30.82 -11.91 -19.34
CA GLY A 5 -29.76 -11.12 -18.71
C GLY A 5 -28.43 -11.86 -18.77
N VAL A 6 -27.40 -11.22 -19.31
CA VAL A 6 -26.02 -11.70 -19.23
C VAL A 6 -25.61 -11.70 -17.76
N LYS A 7 -25.23 -12.86 -17.22
CA LYS A 7 -24.58 -12.94 -15.91
C LYS A 7 -23.15 -12.45 -16.07
N VAL A 8 -22.88 -11.24 -15.59
CA VAL A 8 -21.51 -10.72 -15.45
C VAL A 8 -20.94 -11.27 -14.15
N LYS A 9 -19.72 -11.83 -14.20
CA LYS A 9 -19.01 -12.39 -13.04
C LYS A 9 -17.65 -11.70 -12.94
N ALA A 10 -17.32 -11.18 -11.76
CA ALA A 10 -16.04 -10.57 -11.47
C ALA A 10 -15.29 -11.47 -10.48
N ASP A 11 -14.27 -12.17 -10.96
CA ASP A 11 -13.47 -13.09 -10.15
C ASP A 11 -12.16 -12.41 -9.65
N GLU A 12 -11.66 -11.39 -10.36
CA GLU A 12 -10.41 -10.70 -10.06
C GLU A 12 -10.65 -9.25 -9.58
N GLY A 13 -9.76 -8.74 -8.71
CA GLY A 13 -9.88 -7.39 -8.19
C GLY A 13 -8.85 -7.04 -7.12
N MET A 14 -8.96 -5.81 -6.61
CA MET A 14 -8.21 -5.34 -5.44
C MET A 14 -9.10 -5.41 -4.22
N TRP A 15 -8.75 -6.28 -3.28
CA TRP A 15 -9.58 -6.62 -2.13
C TRP A 15 -9.06 -5.91 -0.88
N LEU A 16 -9.98 -5.43 -0.04
CA LEU A 16 -9.62 -4.87 1.25
C LEU A 16 -9.12 -6.01 2.17
N PRO A 17 -7.87 -5.97 2.66
CA PRO A 17 -7.31 -7.07 3.46
C PRO A 17 -8.13 -7.39 4.71
N MET A 18 -8.76 -6.38 5.33
CA MET A 18 -9.64 -6.57 6.49
C MET A 18 -10.89 -7.43 6.22
N PHE A 19 -11.21 -7.71 4.95
CA PHE A 19 -12.35 -8.53 4.55
C PHE A 19 -11.95 -9.84 3.85
N ILE A 20 -10.67 -10.24 3.92
CA ILE A 20 -10.16 -11.39 3.18
C ILE A 20 -10.90 -12.69 3.52
N GLU A 21 -11.18 -12.92 4.81
CA GLU A 21 -11.94 -14.08 5.30
C GLU A 21 -13.33 -14.16 4.65
N ARG A 22 -14.03 -13.02 4.56
CA ARG A 22 -15.40 -12.93 4.08
C ARG A 22 -15.52 -13.01 2.56
N LEU A 23 -14.60 -12.39 1.83
CA LEU A 23 -14.77 -12.14 0.39
C LEU A 23 -14.08 -13.20 -0.48
N ASN A 24 -12.86 -13.62 -0.12
CA ASN A 24 -11.96 -14.25 -1.08
C ASN A 24 -11.30 -15.52 -0.59
N TYR A 25 -11.24 -15.72 0.72
CA TYR A 25 -10.38 -16.74 1.29
C TYR A 25 -10.69 -18.15 0.77
N VAL A 26 -11.96 -18.49 0.63
CA VAL A 26 -12.40 -19.79 0.09
C VAL A 26 -11.85 -20.04 -1.32
N ASP A 27 -11.85 -19.03 -2.18
CA ASP A 27 -11.34 -19.18 -3.54
C ASP A 27 -9.81 -19.17 -3.56
N MET A 28 -9.17 -18.37 -2.70
CA MET A 28 -7.70 -18.41 -2.51
C MET A 28 -7.22 -19.80 -2.06
N GLN A 29 -7.92 -20.44 -1.12
CA GLN A 29 -7.61 -21.81 -0.69
C GLN A 29 -7.78 -22.83 -1.82
N LYS A 30 -8.84 -22.73 -2.63
CA LYS A 30 -9.01 -23.58 -3.82
C LYS A 30 -7.87 -23.42 -4.83
N MET A 31 -7.27 -22.23 -4.89
CA MET A 31 -6.10 -21.93 -5.72
C MET A 31 -4.76 -22.36 -5.06
N GLY A 32 -4.80 -22.93 -3.86
CA GLY A 32 -3.64 -23.52 -3.19
C GLY A 32 -3.00 -22.65 -2.11
N LEU A 33 -3.64 -21.54 -1.70
CA LEU A 33 -3.18 -20.76 -0.56
C LEU A 33 -3.21 -21.62 0.72
N GLN A 34 -2.10 -21.63 1.45
CA GLN A 34 -1.96 -22.37 2.71
C GLN A 34 -1.99 -21.48 3.96
N LEU A 35 -1.87 -20.16 3.79
CA LEU A 35 -1.99 -19.21 4.90
C LEU A 35 -3.43 -19.10 5.38
N THR A 36 -3.60 -18.80 6.65
CA THR A 36 -4.86 -18.38 7.27
C THR A 36 -5.17 -16.91 6.96
N PRO A 37 -6.44 -16.46 7.08
CA PRO A 37 -6.77 -15.04 6.97
C PRO A 37 -5.94 -14.16 7.92
N GLU A 38 -5.75 -14.61 9.16
CA GLU A 38 -5.04 -13.88 10.21
C GLU A 38 -3.53 -13.79 9.95
N GLU A 39 -2.94 -14.78 9.29
CA GLU A 39 -1.55 -14.72 8.83
C GLU A 39 -1.36 -13.70 7.70
N ILE A 40 -2.41 -13.38 6.93
CA ILE A 40 -2.36 -12.35 5.88
C ILE A 40 -2.62 -10.96 6.45
N TYR A 41 -3.70 -10.81 7.23
CA TYR A 41 -4.04 -9.55 7.89
C TYR A 41 -4.61 -9.81 9.29
N SER A 42 -3.95 -9.24 10.30
CA SER A 42 -4.50 -9.17 11.65
C SER A 42 -4.21 -7.82 12.29
N VAL A 43 -5.13 -7.33 13.11
CA VAL A 43 -4.94 -6.14 13.95
C VAL A 43 -4.42 -6.49 15.35
N ASN A 44 -4.50 -7.76 15.74
CA ASN A 44 -4.22 -8.21 17.11
C ASN A 44 -2.87 -8.92 17.25
N GLN A 45 -2.30 -9.41 16.14
CA GLN A 45 -1.02 -10.12 16.11
C GLN A 45 -0.26 -9.78 14.84
N SER A 46 1.01 -10.16 14.78
CA SER A 46 1.82 -10.02 13.57
C SER A 46 1.22 -10.80 12.41
N SER A 47 1.22 -10.21 11.23
CA SER A 47 0.74 -10.81 9.98
C SER A 47 1.56 -10.31 8.79
N LEU A 48 1.34 -10.88 7.59
CA LEU A 48 2.05 -10.49 6.38
C LEU A 48 1.96 -8.99 6.09
N LYS A 49 0.85 -8.33 6.47
CA LYS A 49 0.68 -6.87 6.32
C LYS A 49 1.84 -6.07 6.92
N ASP A 50 2.46 -6.56 7.99
CA ASP A 50 3.48 -5.83 8.75
C ASP A 50 4.82 -5.78 8.01
N ALA A 51 4.99 -6.65 7.00
CA ALA A 51 6.15 -6.66 6.12
C ALA A 51 5.92 -5.86 4.82
N ILE A 52 4.70 -5.37 4.55
CA ILE A 52 4.40 -4.63 3.32
C ILE A 52 4.51 -3.13 3.55
N ILE A 53 5.29 -2.47 2.69
CA ILE A 53 5.65 -1.06 2.79
C ILE A 53 5.00 -0.26 1.67
N GLY A 54 4.37 0.86 2.04
CA GLY A 54 4.02 1.93 1.10
C GLY A 54 5.17 2.92 0.96
N LEU A 55 5.69 3.09 -0.26
CA LEU A 55 6.75 4.06 -0.56
C LEU A 55 6.15 5.38 -1.00
N SER A 56 6.63 6.48 -0.42
CA SER A 56 6.06 7.80 -0.58
C SER A 56 7.09 8.92 -0.39
N GLU A 57 6.65 10.16 -0.57
CA GLU A 57 7.43 11.35 -0.28
C GLU A 57 6.86 12.12 0.92
N GLY A 58 7.75 12.72 1.71
CA GLY A 58 7.40 13.55 2.86
C GLY A 58 7.05 12.75 4.13
N ALA A 59 6.92 13.47 5.25
CA ALA A 59 6.69 12.87 6.57
C ALA A 59 5.27 12.34 6.78
N THR A 60 4.28 12.88 6.05
CA THR A 60 2.87 12.48 6.13
C THR A 60 2.35 12.24 4.72
N PRO A 61 2.51 11.02 4.19
CA PRO A 61 2.24 10.76 2.78
C PRO A 61 0.74 10.80 2.47
N GLN A 62 0.38 11.51 1.40
CA GLN A 62 -1.00 11.58 0.88
C GLN A 62 -1.30 10.49 -0.16
N GLY A 63 -0.33 9.62 -0.42
CA GLY A 63 -0.39 8.53 -1.38
C GLY A 63 0.94 7.80 -1.45
N TYR A 64 0.92 6.64 -2.08
CA TYR A 64 2.11 5.82 -2.29
C TYR A 64 2.36 5.70 -3.80
N PHE A 65 3.61 5.88 -4.22
CA PHE A 65 3.98 5.73 -5.62
C PHE A 65 4.40 4.29 -5.94
N CYS A 66 4.89 3.54 -4.94
CA CYS A 66 5.30 2.15 -5.09
C CYS A 66 5.02 1.34 -3.82
N THR A 67 5.17 0.03 -3.94
CA THR A 67 5.19 -0.92 -2.83
C THR A 67 6.62 -1.42 -2.63
N GLY A 68 6.97 -1.75 -1.39
CA GLY A 68 8.13 -2.57 -1.07
C GLY A 68 7.81 -3.59 0.02
N GLU A 69 8.79 -4.40 0.37
CA GLU A 69 8.63 -5.43 1.37
C GLU A 69 9.86 -5.56 2.27
N LEU A 70 9.65 -5.70 3.58
CA LEU A 70 10.70 -5.98 4.54
C LEU A 70 11.12 -7.44 4.44
N VAL A 71 12.42 -7.67 4.33
CA VAL A 71 13.02 -9.00 4.13
C VAL A 71 14.07 -9.34 5.19
N SER A 72 14.36 -8.44 6.12
CA SER A 72 15.23 -8.71 7.26
C SER A 72 14.74 -8.07 8.56
N GLN A 73 15.21 -8.60 9.69
CA GLN A 73 14.93 -8.05 11.02
C GLN A 73 15.62 -6.70 11.29
N GLN A 74 16.53 -6.28 10.41
CA GLN A 74 17.26 -5.02 10.51
C GLN A 74 16.68 -3.94 9.57
N GLY A 75 15.53 -4.20 8.94
CA GLY A 75 14.84 -3.22 8.10
C GLY A 75 15.29 -3.20 6.64
N LEU A 76 16.02 -4.23 6.17
CA LEU A 76 16.29 -4.37 4.73
C LEU A 76 14.96 -4.53 4.00
N MET A 77 14.76 -3.71 2.97
CA MET A 77 13.56 -3.76 2.14
C MET A 77 13.91 -3.98 0.67
N PHE A 78 13.03 -4.68 -0.04
CA PHE A 78 13.06 -4.81 -1.48
C PHE A 78 11.96 -3.96 -2.11
N THR A 79 12.24 -3.48 -3.32
CA THR A 79 11.29 -2.83 -4.22
C THR A 79 11.81 -2.95 -5.65
N ASN A 80 11.08 -2.44 -6.63
CA ASN A 80 11.54 -2.48 -8.01
C ASN A 80 12.59 -1.41 -8.31
N HIS A 81 13.48 -1.70 -9.27
CA HIS A 81 14.47 -0.75 -9.75
C HIS A 81 13.85 0.58 -10.18
N HIS A 82 12.72 0.56 -10.90
CA HIS A 82 12.06 1.79 -11.35
C HIS A 82 11.48 2.63 -10.21
N CYS A 83 11.16 2.01 -9.07
CA CYS A 83 10.71 2.72 -7.87
C CYS A 83 11.88 3.45 -7.17
N GLY A 84 13.08 2.87 -7.22
CA GLY A 84 14.31 3.48 -6.71
C GLY A 84 15.05 4.36 -7.72
N TYR A 85 14.59 4.44 -8.97
CA TYR A 85 15.35 5.04 -10.06
C TYR A 85 15.72 6.49 -9.82
N ASP A 86 14.77 7.31 -9.38
CA ASP A 86 15.00 8.74 -9.09
C ASP A 86 16.01 8.92 -7.96
N VAL A 87 16.02 7.99 -7.01
CA VAL A 87 16.94 8.00 -5.87
C VAL A 87 18.35 7.60 -6.32
N ILE A 88 18.46 6.55 -7.13
CA ILE A 88 19.73 6.12 -7.73
C ILE A 88 20.31 7.25 -8.58
N GLN A 89 19.49 7.87 -9.44
CA GLN A 89 19.89 8.99 -10.29
C GLN A 89 20.44 10.17 -9.47
N LYS A 90 19.80 10.53 -8.35
CA LYS A 90 20.24 11.65 -7.49
C LYS A 90 21.63 11.43 -6.90
N HIS A 91 22.04 10.18 -6.72
CA HIS A 91 23.37 9.81 -6.22
C HIS A 91 24.39 9.57 -7.33
N SER A 92 23.95 9.41 -8.58
CA SER A 92 24.85 9.23 -9.72
C SER A 92 25.54 10.54 -10.13
N SER A 93 26.80 10.44 -10.54
CA SER A 93 27.57 11.51 -11.17
C SER A 93 28.34 10.99 -12.39
N LEU A 94 29.12 11.85 -13.05
CA LEU A 94 30.01 11.41 -14.14
C LEU A 94 31.14 10.50 -13.63
N GLU A 95 31.56 10.69 -12.38
CA GLU A 95 32.59 9.91 -11.72
C GLU A 95 32.05 8.60 -11.13
N HIS A 96 30.78 8.59 -10.71
CA HIS A 96 30.12 7.42 -10.11
C HIS A 96 28.75 7.21 -10.75
N ASP A 97 28.69 6.45 -11.85
CA ASP A 97 27.43 6.22 -12.58
C ASP A 97 26.68 5.01 -12.02
N TYR A 98 25.96 5.19 -10.91
CA TYR A 98 25.17 4.11 -10.30
C TYR A 98 24.00 3.65 -11.17
N LEU A 99 23.60 4.41 -12.20
CA LEU A 99 22.56 3.99 -13.14
C LEU A 99 23.11 2.95 -14.13
N ALA A 100 24.36 3.11 -14.55
CA ALA A 100 25.02 2.18 -15.46
C ALA A 100 25.66 0.99 -14.72
N ASP A 101 26.37 1.27 -13.63
CA ASP A 101 27.24 0.29 -12.96
C ASP A 101 26.56 -0.41 -11.77
N GLY A 102 25.45 0.15 -11.29
CA GLY A 102 24.80 -0.27 -10.06
C GLY A 102 25.51 0.22 -8.79
N PHE A 103 24.87 0.00 -7.64
CA PHE A 103 25.40 0.38 -6.34
C PHE A 103 25.19 -0.76 -5.34
N TRP A 104 26.24 -1.06 -4.57
CA TRP A 104 26.24 -2.10 -3.54
C TRP A 104 26.99 -1.58 -2.31
N ALA A 105 26.27 -1.24 -1.25
CA ALA A 105 26.87 -0.91 0.03
C ALA A 105 27.45 -2.18 0.67
N MET A 106 28.75 -2.19 0.96
CA MET A 106 29.43 -3.34 1.57
C MET A 106 29.32 -3.34 3.10
N SER A 107 28.84 -2.23 3.67
CA SER A 107 28.55 -2.04 5.09
C SER A 107 27.36 -1.10 5.28
N MET A 108 26.73 -1.10 6.46
CA MET A 108 25.59 -0.21 6.75
C MET A 108 25.96 1.27 6.70
N ASP A 109 27.21 1.61 7.03
CA ASP A 109 27.71 3.00 6.99
C ASP A 109 27.90 3.51 5.55
N GLU A 110 27.91 2.62 4.56
CA GLU A 110 27.96 2.95 3.14
C GLU A 110 26.57 3.18 2.53
N GLU A 111 25.48 2.88 3.24
CA GLU A 111 24.12 3.11 2.74
C GLU A 111 23.85 4.61 2.55
N LEU A 112 23.34 4.99 1.38
CA LEU A 112 23.17 6.39 1.00
C LEU A 112 21.82 6.96 1.52
N PRO A 113 21.84 8.06 2.29
CA PRO A 113 20.61 8.68 2.80
C PRO A 113 19.82 9.37 1.68
N ASN A 114 18.49 9.30 1.77
CA ASN A 114 17.58 9.80 0.75
C ASN A 114 16.56 10.77 1.35
N GLU A 115 16.88 12.06 1.31
CA GLU A 115 16.01 13.09 1.87
C GLU A 115 14.65 13.15 1.16
N GLY A 116 13.59 13.27 1.96
CA GLY A 116 12.21 13.35 1.45
C GLY A 116 11.58 12.01 1.10
N LEU A 117 12.33 10.91 1.02
CA LEU A 117 11.76 9.57 0.85
C LEU A 117 11.21 9.05 2.18
N SER A 118 10.02 8.46 2.15
CA SER A 118 9.41 7.82 3.31
C SER A 118 8.88 6.41 3.00
N ALA A 119 8.91 5.56 4.03
CA ALA A 119 8.41 4.20 4.02
C ALA A 119 7.36 4.06 5.12
N SER A 120 6.15 3.64 4.77
CA SER A 120 5.02 3.54 5.70
C SER A 120 4.54 2.10 5.84
N ILE A 121 4.22 1.70 7.07
CA ILE A 121 3.62 0.40 7.39
C ILE A 121 2.15 0.60 7.75
N LEU A 122 1.28 -0.25 7.19
CA LEU A 122 -0.14 -0.25 7.55
C LEU A 122 -0.33 -0.79 8.97
N TYR A 123 -0.62 0.10 9.92
CA TYR A 123 -0.89 -0.31 11.30
C TYR A 123 -2.25 -1.00 11.45
N ARG A 124 -3.34 -0.34 11.02
CA ARG A 124 -4.70 -0.89 11.06
C ARG A 124 -5.61 -0.24 10.01
N MET A 125 -6.62 -0.98 9.59
CA MET A 125 -7.79 -0.47 8.88
C MET A 125 -8.99 -0.44 9.81
N ALA A 126 -9.85 0.57 9.67
CA ALA A 126 -11.08 0.70 10.44
C ALA A 126 -12.21 1.20 9.53
N ASP A 127 -13.40 0.62 9.67
CA ASP A 127 -14.60 1.17 9.06
C ASP A 127 -15.08 2.36 9.90
N VAL A 128 -15.12 3.53 9.28
CA VAL A 128 -15.55 4.79 9.90
C VAL A 128 -16.76 5.38 9.19
N THR A 129 -17.45 4.57 8.37
CA THR A 129 -18.60 4.99 7.57
C THR A 129 -19.66 5.67 8.43
N ASP A 130 -20.04 5.05 9.56
CA ASP A 130 -21.04 5.60 10.49
C ASP A 130 -20.57 6.86 11.22
N SER A 131 -19.26 7.11 11.28
CA SER A 131 -18.70 8.33 11.87
C SER A 131 -18.66 9.50 10.91
N ILE A 132 -18.85 9.26 9.61
CA ILE A 132 -18.73 10.28 8.55
C ILE A 132 -20.07 10.51 7.86
N VAL A 133 -20.73 9.46 7.38
CA VAL A 133 -21.93 9.54 6.54
C VAL A 133 -23.07 10.37 7.15
N PRO A 134 -23.39 10.27 8.46
CA PRO A 134 -24.46 11.06 9.04
C PRO A 134 -24.24 12.58 8.99
N PHE A 135 -23.01 13.03 8.75
CA PHE A 135 -22.65 14.45 8.64
C PHE A 135 -22.57 14.94 7.18
N LEU A 136 -22.84 14.07 6.20
CA LEU A 136 -22.84 14.40 4.78
C LEU A 136 -24.26 14.55 4.26
N SER A 137 -24.50 15.58 3.43
CA SER A 137 -25.74 15.68 2.67
C SER A 137 -25.65 14.89 1.36
N ASP A 138 -26.73 14.17 1.01
CA ASP A 138 -26.85 13.43 -0.25
C ASP A 138 -26.96 14.34 -1.49
N THR A 139 -27.16 15.64 -1.28
CA THR A 139 -27.25 16.63 -2.37
C THR A 139 -25.90 17.26 -2.74
N LEU A 140 -24.82 16.92 -2.04
CA LEU A 140 -23.49 17.46 -2.30
C LEU A 140 -22.95 16.95 -3.65
N SER A 141 -22.33 17.83 -4.41
CA SER A 141 -21.47 17.40 -5.52
C SER A 141 -20.26 16.62 -5.01
N ALA A 142 -19.59 15.87 -5.89
CA ALA A 142 -18.39 15.09 -5.52
C ALA A 142 -17.28 15.96 -4.90
N SER A 143 -17.12 17.19 -5.40
CA SER A 143 -16.14 18.15 -4.89
C SER A 143 -16.51 18.62 -3.47
N GLU A 144 -17.76 19.05 -3.26
CA GLU A 144 -18.25 19.50 -1.96
C GLU A 144 -18.22 18.36 -0.93
N ARG A 145 -18.55 17.14 -1.33
CA ARG A 145 -18.44 15.94 -0.48
C ARG A 145 -17.00 15.70 -0.03
N THR A 146 -16.03 15.85 -0.93
CA THR A 146 -14.60 15.69 -0.59
C THR A 146 -14.16 16.75 0.43
N THR A 147 -14.58 18.00 0.26
CA THR A 147 -14.30 19.08 1.22
C THR A 147 -14.94 18.80 2.59
N ALA A 148 -16.21 18.43 2.63
CA ALA A 148 -16.91 18.09 3.87
C ALA A 148 -16.24 16.92 4.62
N ILE A 149 -15.82 15.87 3.90
CA ILE A 149 -15.06 14.76 4.51
C ILE A 149 -13.76 15.26 5.12
N ARG A 150 -12.99 16.10 4.42
CA ARG A 150 -11.74 16.67 4.95
C ARG A 150 -11.96 17.49 6.22
N GLU A 151 -13.05 18.24 6.31
CA GLU A 151 -13.39 19.00 7.52
C GLU A 151 -13.77 18.11 8.71
N ILE A 152 -14.39 16.95 8.44
CA ILE A 152 -14.72 15.95 9.47
C ILE A 152 -13.45 15.24 9.94
N THR A 153 -12.56 14.84 9.02
CA THR A 153 -11.38 14.03 9.32
C THR A 153 -10.13 14.84 9.72
N GLY A 154 -10.13 16.14 9.46
CA GLY A 154 -9.04 17.05 9.83
C GLY A 154 -9.17 17.67 11.23
N ARG A 155 -10.20 17.27 11.98
CA ARG A 155 -10.34 17.53 13.43
C ARG A 155 -9.54 16.52 14.23
#